data_AF-A0AAN8P8Q4-F1
#
_entry.id   AF-A0AAN8P8Q4-F1
#
_cell.length_a   1.000
_cell.length_b   1.000
_cell.length_c   1.000
_cell.angle_alpha   90.00
_cell.angle_beta   90.00
_cell.angle_gamma   90.00
#
_symmetry.space_group_name_H-M   'P 1'
#
loop_
_entity.id
_entity.type
_entity.pdbx_description
1 polymer ?
#
loop_
_entity_poly.entity_id
_entity_poly.type
_entity_poly.pdbx_seq_one_letter_code
_entity_poly.pdbx_strand_id
1 'polypeptide(L)'
;MSADLVFGSIPPFYREVYDIVCPNQEHVDRELFVQLLVKSSLPKTTIMQIWELVDSSQGFVARNGLYKALALTALAQQGKNINEKLLESFSGQELPKPSLGDLSDLKTTSIRLRREKNPNVLGLNYSELCNLDTVKVELVPEKKGLILKHVEYEVTSQRWKTTVLRRYNDFISFHELLMLRFPYRLIPRLPPKKMMGANREFIEQRRRSLKRFLIIVTRHPQLNDDELLKFFLTYNGTDMQHKIKDHFRGSPDEFMISNLASKAKDLVPLDTQTQIGYSKQLIQLLYNSVSKMKDISEKMVVNAAGFAGDMLHFGSELSLMSNDATPVTAWATGNNDTWSHLQRGFKRLSIEYATLSDKASHEAVESEEGVVEKLSLFQDMLTAYKDLCDRHEKGVLNDHQRAIQKMGQYKKKKMSATVQGSAEQESQIANMENRNYFSLHCLQMETQLIHGNLDIFYEVLSSMAEVEAKAHNELAFVWTAISPIVETLNPKNVSVPSSPTTTSPIGSPLNSHSGISM
;
A
#
# COMPACT_ATOMS: atom_id res chain seq x y z
N MET A 1 -22.67 9.43 -24.06
CA MET A 1 -22.93 9.70 -25.49
C MET A 1 -21.72 10.43 -26.05
N SER A 2 -20.90 9.73 -26.83
CA SER A 2 -19.71 10.29 -27.50
C SER A 2 -20.17 11.24 -28.60
N ALA A 3 -19.83 12.52 -28.49
CA ALA A 3 -19.99 13.44 -29.61
C ALA A 3 -18.89 13.10 -30.64
N ASP A 4 -19.30 12.59 -31.79
CA ASP A 4 -18.43 12.09 -32.84
C ASP A 4 -17.54 13.20 -33.40
N LEU A 5 -16.22 13.05 -33.25
CA LEU A 5 -15.28 13.66 -34.17
C LEU A 5 -15.34 12.85 -35.46
N VAL A 6 -15.71 13.49 -36.57
CA VAL A 6 -15.99 12.83 -37.86
C VAL A 6 -14.73 12.19 -38.51
N PHE A 7 -13.54 12.41 -37.93
CA PHE A 7 -12.25 12.20 -38.60
C PHE A 7 -11.37 11.10 -37.98
N GLY A 8 -11.94 10.13 -37.24
CA GLY A 8 -11.21 8.97 -36.71
C GLY A 8 -11.55 8.62 -35.27
N SER A 9 -11.12 7.44 -34.80
CA SER A 9 -11.31 7.04 -33.40
C SER A 9 -10.44 7.87 -32.44
N ILE A 10 -10.92 8.06 -31.21
CA ILE A 10 -10.24 8.86 -30.18
C ILE A 10 -9.34 7.95 -29.32
N PRO A 11 -8.02 8.20 -29.29
CA PRO A 11 -7.10 7.41 -28.47
C PRO A 11 -7.44 7.45 -26.97
N PRO A 12 -7.21 6.36 -26.21
CA PRO A 12 -7.33 6.36 -24.75
C PRO A 12 -6.51 7.48 -24.08
N PHE A 13 -5.32 7.77 -24.63
CA PHE A 13 -4.45 8.87 -24.18
C PHE A 13 -5.15 10.23 -24.17
N TYR A 14 -6.04 10.51 -25.13
CA TYR A 14 -6.72 11.79 -25.19
C TYR A 14 -7.70 11.94 -24.03
N ARG A 15 -8.35 10.85 -23.64
CA ARG A 15 -9.27 10.80 -22.49
C ARG A 15 -8.50 11.02 -21.20
N GLU A 16 -7.34 10.37 -21.05
CA GLU A 16 -6.44 10.62 -19.92
C GLU A 16 -6.05 12.10 -19.83
N VAL A 17 -5.63 12.71 -20.94
CA VAL A 17 -5.29 14.14 -20.96
C VAL A 17 -6.49 15.02 -20.62
N TYR A 18 -7.69 14.70 -21.14
CA TYR A 18 -8.92 15.41 -20.81
C TYR A 18 -9.20 15.39 -19.30
N ASP A 19 -9.05 14.23 -18.66
CA ASP A 19 -9.29 14.10 -17.22
C ASP A 19 -8.27 14.90 -16.39
N ILE A 20 -7.07 15.14 -16.93
CA ILE A 20 -6.08 16.03 -16.32
C ILE A 20 -6.50 17.50 -16.49
N VAL A 21 -6.78 17.95 -17.71
CA VAL A 21 -6.97 19.38 -17.99
C VAL A 21 -8.41 19.87 -17.78
N CYS A 22 -9.37 18.97 -17.56
CA CYS A 22 -10.78 19.27 -17.27
C CYS A 22 -11.15 18.83 -15.84
N PRO A 23 -10.59 19.49 -14.82
CA PRO A 23 -10.71 19.08 -13.42
C PRO A 23 -12.15 18.97 -12.89
N ASN A 24 -13.08 19.75 -13.46
CA ASN A 24 -14.48 19.80 -13.05
C ASN A 24 -15.41 19.03 -14.00
N GLN A 25 -14.86 18.35 -15.01
CA GLN A 25 -15.57 17.67 -16.12
C GLN A 25 -16.48 18.57 -16.99
N GLU A 26 -16.65 19.85 -16.67
CA GLU A 26 -17.43 20.83 -17.43
C GLU A 26 -16.63 21.47 -18.58
N HIS A 27 -15.52 22.12 -18.24
CA HIS A 27 -14.70 22.88 -19.20
C HIS A 27 -13.21 22.62 -18.95
N VAL A 28 -12.45 22.60 -20.05
CA VAL A 28 -10.98 22.51 -19.98
C VAL A 28 -10.46 23.81 -19.36
N ASP A 29 -9.66 23.66 -18.31
CA ASP A 29 -9.05 24.79 -17.64
C ASP A 29 -7.99 25.43 -18.54
N ARG A 30 -8.10 26.75 -18.72
CA ARG A 30 -7.23 27.52 -19.61
C ARG A 30 -5.77 27.43 -19.20
N GLU A 31 -5.47 27.47 -17.90
CA GLU A 31 -4.10 27.39 -17.40
C GLU A 31 -3.51 26.01 -17.70
N LEU A 32 -4.25 24.94 -17.40
CA LEU A 32 -3.82 23.56 -17.65
C LEU A 32 -3.64 23.28 -19.15
N PHE A 33 -4.52 23.81 -20.00
CA PHE A 33 -4.40 23.64 -21.45
C PHE A 33 -3.17 24.36 -22.02
N VAL A 34 -2.86 25.56 -21.54
CA VAL A 34 -1.64 26.26 -21.95
C VAL A 34 -0.40 25.49 -21.50
N GLN A 35 -0.35 25.04 -20.23
CA GLN A 35 0.75 24.22 -19.73
C GLN A 35 0.92 22.91 -20.52
N LEU A 36 -0.19 22.28 -20.91
CA LEU A 36 -0.21 21.09 -21.77
C LEU A 36 0.42 21.37 -23.15
N LEU A 37 -0.01 22.44 -23.83
CA LEU A 37 0.52 22.78 -25.16
C LEU A 37 2.01 23.14 -25.11
N VAL A 38 2.47 23.81 -24.06
CA VAL A 38 3.90 24.11 -23.86
C VAL A 38 4.75 22.82 -23.80
N LYS A 39 4.21 21.72 -23.25
CA LYS A 39 4.90 20.42 -23.20
C LYS A 39 5.07 19.75 -24.57
N SER A 40 4.39 20.22 -25.61
CA SER A 40 4.55 19.68 -26.98
C SER A 40 5.90 20.00 -27.63
N SER A 41 6.70 20.90 -27.03
CA SER A 41 7.95 21.39 -27.62
C SER A 41 7.79 22.07 -29.00
N LEU A 42 6.56 22.45 -29.37
CA LEU A 42 6.29 23.20 -30.59
C LEU A 42 6.64 24.69 -30.43
N PRO A 43 6.97 25.41 -31.51
CA PRO A 43 7.16 26.85 -31.48
C PRO A 43 5.92 27.59 -30.94
N LYS A 44 6.13 28.68 -30.21
CA LYS A 44 5.03 29.50 -29.65
C LYS A 44 4.02 29.94 -30.72
N THR A 45 4.49 30.25 -31.92
CA THR A 45 3.64 30.61 -33.07
C THR A 45 2.68 29.50 -33.45
N THR A 46 3.16 28.26 -33.53
CA THR A 46 2.34 27.08 -33.82
C THR A 46 1.35 26.79 -32.68
N ILE A 47 1.77 26.94 -31.42
CA ILE A 47 0.89 26.78 -30.26
C ILE A 47 -0.27 27.80 -30.30
N MET A 48 0.01 29.06 -30.63
CA MET A 48 -1.04 30.08 -30.78
C MET A 48 -1.99 29.77 -31.93
N GLN A 49 -1.48 29.30 -33.07
CA GLN A 49 -2.33 28.85 -34.19
C GLN A 49 -3.25 27.70 -33.77
N ILE A 50 -2.73 26.71 -33.04
CA ILE A 50 -3.55 25.59 -32.51
C ILE A 50 -4.59 26.11 -31.52
N TRP A 51 -4.24 27.06 -30.65
CA TRP A 51 -5.18 27.68 -29.72
C TRP A 51 -6.32 28.37 -30.47
N GLU A 52 -6.01 29.22 -31.46
CA GLU A 52 -7.00 29.97 -32.25
C GLU A 52 -7.97 29.05 -33.01
N LEU A 53 -7.49 27.93 -33.53
CA LEU A 53 -8.32 26.95 -34.25
C LEU A 53 -9.28 26.16 -33.34
N VAL A 54 -9.02 26.16 -32.04
CA VAL A 54 -9.74 25.36 -31.04
C VAL A 54 -10.66 26.22 -30.18
N ASP A 55 -10.36 27.50 -30.03
CA ASP A 55 -11.15 28.48 -29.30
C ASP A 55 -12.32 28.99 -30.18
N SER A 56 -13.45 28.27 -30.16
CA SER A 56 -14.65 28.70 -30.88
C SER A 56 -15.57 29.53 -29.96
N SER A 57 -15.59 30.84 -30.20
CA SER A 57 -16.64 31.84 -29.90
C SER A 57 -17.21 32.00 -28.47
N GLN A 58 -17.02 31.06 -27.54
CA GLN A 58 -17.56 31.12 -26.18
C GLN A 58 -16.51 31.31 -25.07
N GLY A 59 -15.22 31.39 -25.41
CA GLY A 59 -14.13 31.71 -24.47
C GLY A 59 -13.68 30.56 -23.57
N PHE A 60 -14.09 29.32 -23.85
CA PHE A 60 -13.62 28.11 -23.16
C PHE A 60 -13.40 26.96 -24.15
N VAL A 61 -12.49 26.04 -23.80
CA VAL A 61 -12.19 24.86 -24.63
C VAL A 61 -13.09 23.70 -24.19
N ALA A 62 -13.95 23.23 -25.10
CA ALA A 62 -14.76 22.04 -24.90
C ALA A 62 -13.93 20.76 -25.13
N ARG A 63 -14.46 19.59 -24.71
CA ARG A 63 -13.83 18.27 -24.93
C ARG A 63 -13.38 18.04 -26.37
N ASN A 64 -14.27 18.32 -27.32
CA ASN A 64 -13.96 18.17 -28.75
C ASN A 64 -12.86 19.15 -29.20
N GLY A 65 -12.82 20.35 -28.61
CA GLY A 65 -11.76 21.31 -28.83
C GLY A 65 -10.40 20.76 -28.37
N LEU A 66 -10.31 20.21 -27.16
CA LEU A 66 -9.08 19.58 -26.68
C LEU A 66 -8.60 18.46 -27.59
N TYR A 67 -9.50 17.57 -28.01
CA TYR A 67 -9.14 16.46 -28.89
C TYR A 67 -8.64 16.96 -30.25
N LYS A 68 -9.27 18.00 -30.82
CA LYS A 68 -8.74 18.69 -32.02
C LYS A 68 -7.35 19.26 -31.76
N ALA A 69 -7.15 19.92 -30.62
CA ALA A 69 -5.85 20.49 -30.25
C ALA A 69 -4.75 19.44 -30.17
N LEU A 70 -5.02 18.30 -29.53
CA LEU A 70 -4.07 17.19 -29.41
C LEU A 70 -3.73 16.58 -30.77
N ALA A 71 -4.72 16.42 -31.65
CA ALA A 71 -4.49 15.90 -33.00
C ALA A 71 -3.68 16.88 -33.85
N LEU A 72 -4.02 18.18 -33.82
CA LEU A 72 -3.25 19.24 -34.48
C LEU A 72 -1.82 19.32 -33.92
N THR A 73 -1.64 19.17 -32.61
CA THR A 73 -0.33 19.12 -31.96
C THR A 73 0.51 17.97 -32.51
N ALA A 74 -0.06 16.77 -32.61
CA ALA A 74 0.64 15.61 -33.14
C ALA A 74 1.00 15.79 -34.62
N LEU A 75 0.10 16.37 -35.43
CA LEU A 75 0.35 16.64 -36.84
C LEU A 75 1.41 17.73 -37.03
N ALA A 76 1.41 18.78 -36.20
CA ALA A 76 2.47 19.79 -36.19
C ALA A 76 3.84 19.16 -35.88
N GLN A 77 3.90 18.25 -34.90
CA GLN A 77 5.13 17.52 -34.55
C GLN A 77 5.64 16.63 -35.70
N GLN A 78 4.75 16.20 -36.59
CA GLN A 78 5.09 15.49 -37.83
C GLN A 78 5.47 16.42 -39.00
N GLY A 79 5.57 17.74 -38.76
CA GLY A 79 5.93 18.73 -39.77
C GLY A 79 4.79 19.14 -40.71
N LYS A 80 3.52 18.86 -40.37
CA LYS A 80 2.37 19.30 -41.15
C LYS A 80 2.03 20.77 -40.82
N ASN A 81 1.67 21.54 -41.85
CA ASN A 81 1.20 22.91 -41.69
C ASN A 81 -0.22 22.94 -41.10
N ILE A 82 -0.37 23.67 -39.99
CA ILE A 82 -1.63 23.77 -39.25
C ILE A 82 -2.60 24.73 -39.96
N ASN A 83 -3.81 24.24 -40.24
CA ASN A 83 -4.93 24.99 -40.80
C ASN A 83 -6.27 24.29 -40.47
N GLU A 84 -7.40 24.98 -40.66
CA GLU A 84 -8.75 24.46 -40.34
C GLU A 84 -9.09 23.15 -41.04
N LYS A 85 -8.64 22.96 -42.28
CA LYS A 85 -8.98 21.81 -43.13
C LYS A 85 -8.05 20.61 -42.91
N LEU A 86 -7.01 20.75 -42.10
CA LEU A 86 -5.99 19.72 -41.93
C LEU A 86 -6.61 18.43 -41.35
N LEU A 87 -7.47 18.56 -40.35
CA LEU A 87 -8.18 17.42 -39.77
C LEU A 87 -9.26 16.85 -40.70
N GLU A 88 -9.85 17.68 -41.56
CA GLU A 88 -10.83 17.22 -42.57
C GLU A 88 -10.19 16.31 -43.62
N SER A 89 -8.91 16.53 -43.92
CA SER A 89 -8.12 15.72 -44.83
C SER A 89 -7.48 14.48 -44.18
N PHE A 90 -7.68 14.26 -42.88
CA PHE A 90 -7.09 13.13 -42.17
C PHE A 90 -7.85 11.84 -42.48
N SER A 91 -7.13 10.83 -42.98
CA SER A 91 -7.68 9.53 -43.39
C SER A 91 -7.22 8.36 -42.52
N GLY A 92 -6.60 8.63 -41.37
CA GLY A 92 -6.14 7.58 -40.45
C GLY A 92 -7.30 6.97 -39.67
N GLN A 93 -7.15 5.71 -39.27
CA GLN A 93 -8.16 4.99 -38.48
C GLN A 93 -8.33 5.58 -37.07
N GLU A 94 -7.24 6.04 -36.47
CA GLU A 94 -7.18 6.63 -35.14
C GLU A 94 -6.41 7.97 -35.19
N LEU A 95 -6.82 8.95 -34.38
CA LEU A 95 -6.15 10.25 -34.33
C LEU A 95 -4.69 10.14 -33.82
N PRO A 96 -3.75 10.92 -34.38
CA PRO A 96 -2.34 10.80 -34.06
C PRO A 96 -2.03 11.22 -32.61
N LYS A 97 -1.17 10.47 -31.92
CA LYS A 97 -0.78 10.75 -30.54
C LYS A 97 0.34 11.81 -30.48
N PRO A 98 0.18 12.94 -29.76
CA PRO A 98 1.26 13.91 -29.59
C PRO A 98 2.30 13.43 -28.57
N SER A 99 3.55 13.89 -28.73
CA SER A 99 4.61 13.73 -27.75
C SER A 99 4.56 14.89 -26.74
N LEU A 100 4.15 14.60 -25.49
CA LEU A 100 3.98 15.61 -24.44
C LEU A 100 4.89 15.39 -23.22
N GLY A 101 5.80 14.43 -23.29
CA GLY A 101 6.69 14.07 -22.17
C GLY A 101 5.94 13.62 -20.91
N ASP A 102 6.54 13.85 -19.75
CA ASP A 102 5.93 13.56 -18.45
C ASP A 102 4.87 14.61 -18.07
N LEU A 103 3.69 14.11 -17.72
CA LEU A 103 2.51 14.90 -17.33
C LEU A 103 2.32 14.96 -15.80
N SER A 104 3.22 14.40 -15.01
CA SER A 104 3.10 14.36 -13.54
C SER A 104 2.91 15.75 -12.92
N ASP A 105 3.67 16.76 -13.34
CA ASP A 105 3.51 18.15 -12.87
C ASP A 105 2.14 18.74 -13.21
N LEU A 106 1.62 18.40 -14.40
CA LEU A 106 0.32 18.86 -14.87
C LEU A 106 -0.81 18.18 -14.08
N LYS A 107 -0.66 16.89 -13.75
CA LYS A 107 -1.55 16.14 -12.86
C LYS A 107 -1.59 16.78 -11.46
N THR A 108 -0.43 17.07 -10.89
CA THR A 108 -0.32 17.77 -9.59
C THR A 108 -1.01 19.13 -9.61
N THR A 109 -0.80 19.90 -10.68
CA THR A 109 -1.43 21.22 -10.84
C THR A 109 -2.95 21.10 -10.99
N SER A 110 -3.43 20.13 -11.76
CA SER A 110 -4.86 19.84 -11.92
C SER A 110 -5.53 19.51 -10.59
N ILE A 111 -4.92 18.63 -9.80
CA ILE A 111 -5.40 18.25 -8.46
C ILE A 111 -5.46 19.48 -7.55
N ARG A 112 -4.43 20.33 -7.55
CA ARG A 112 -4.41 21.57 -6.76
C ARG A 112 -5.58 22.49 -7.13
N LEU A 113 -5.78 22.73 -8.43
CA LEU A 113 -6.87 23.58 -8.93
C LEU A 113 -8.26 23.01 -8.61
N ARG A 114 -8.46 21.68 -8.70
CA ARG A 114 -9.71 21.01 -8.26
C ARG A 114 -10.05 21.37 -6.82
N ARG A 115 -9.06 21.23 -5.93
CA ARG A 115 -9.22 21.45 -4.49
C ARG A 115 -9.39 22.93 -4.14
N GLU A 116 -8.75 23.83 -4.87
CA GLU A 116 -8.95 25.27 -4.68
C GLU A 116 -10.36 25.72 -5.11
N LYS A 117 -10.89 25.19 -6.21
CA LYS A 117 -12.22 25.51 -6.71
C LYS A 117 -13.34 24.85 -5.88
N ASN A 118 -13.10 23.63 -5.40
CA ASN A 118 -14.05 22.89 -4.57
C ASN A 118 -13.37 22.37 -3.29
N PRO A 119 -13.18 23.23 -2.28
CA PRO A 119 -12.46 22.87 -1.05
C PRO A 119 -13.11 21.72 -0.26
N ASN A 120 -14.41 21.45 -0.48
CA ASN A 120 -15.16 20.39 0.19
C ASN A 120 -15.04 19.01 -0.47
N VAL A 121 -14.26 18.88 -1.54
CA VAL A 121 -14.06 17.63 -2.26
C VAL A 121 -12.57 17.28 -2.30
N LEU A 122 -12.21 16.08 -1.82
CA LEU A 122 -10.82 15.62 -1.80
C LEU A 122 -10.24 15.55 -3.21
N GLY A 123 -11.03 15.08 -4.17
CA GLY A 123 -10.70 15.08 -5.59
C GLY A 123 -9.55 14.14 -5.97
N LEU A 124 -9.28 13.13 -5.14
CA LEU A 124 -8.24 12.12 -5.32
C LEU A 124 -8.84 10.71 -5.26
N ASN A 125 -8.55 9.90 -6.27
CA ASN A 125 -8.83 8.47 -6.26
C ASN A 125 -7.67 7.66 -5.64
N TYR A 126 -7.87 6.36 -5.48
CA TYR A 126 -6.88 5.47 -4.84
C TYR A 126 -5.52 5.45 -5.55
N SER A 127 -5.52 5.41 -6.89
CA SER A 127 -4.29 5.42 -7.68
C SER A 127 -3.54 6.75 -7.52
N GLU A 128 -4.24 7.89 -7.58
CA GLU A 128 -3.66 9.20 -7.34
C GLU A 128 -3.06 9.30 -5.93
N LEU A 129 -3.75 8.78 -4.90
CA LEU A 129 -3.23 8.72 -3.53
C LEU A 129 -1.97 7.84 -3.42
N CYS A 130 -1.96 6.68 -4.07
CA CYS A 130 -0.79 5.80 -4.10
C CYS A 130 0.41 6.45 -4.77
N ASN A 131 0.18 7.28 -5.79
CA ASN A 131 1.22 7.98 -6.56
C ASN A 131 1.82 9.19 -5.83
N LEU A 132 1.24 9.64 -4.70
CA LEU A 132 1.79 10.75 -3.93
C LEU A 132 3.19 10.47 -3.38
N ASP A 133 3.43 9.23 -2.95
CA ASP A 133 4.76 8.70 -2.65
C ASP A 133 4.75 7.16 -2.58
N THR A 134 5.91 6.57 -2.88
CA THR A 134 6.24 5.17 -2.63
C THR A 134 7.39 5.11 -1.64
N VAL A 135 7.13 4.50 -0.48
CA VAL A 135 8.10 4.40 0.61
C VAL A 135 8.51 2.95 0.89
N LYS A 136 9.79 2.77 1.25
CA LYS A 136 10.33 1.50 1.74
C LYS A 136 10.94 1.71 3.12
N VAL A 137 10.82 0.70 3.98
CA VAL A 137 11.40 0.67 5.32
C VAL A 137 12.02 -0.69 5.54
N GLU A 138 13.35 -0.74 5.54
CA GLU A 138 14.12 -1.98 5.69
C GLU A 138 14.92 -1.97 6.98
N LEU A 139 15.19 -3.15 7.53
CA LEU A 139 16.07 -3.28 8.70
C LEU A 139 17.52 -3.13 8.25
N VAL A 140 18.28 -2.28 8.94
CA VAL A 140 19.73 -2.20 8.73
C VAL A 140 20.36 -3.47 9.31
N PRO A 141 21.07 -4.29 8.52
CA PRO A 141 21.74 -5.47 9.04
C PRO A 141 22.79 -5.09 10.09
N GLU A 142 22.91 -5.86 11.17
CA GLU A 142 23.97 -5.66 12.15
C GLU A 142 25.34 -5.83 11.44
N LYS A 143 26.14 -4.75 11.38
CA LYS A 143 27.51 -4.86 10.87
C LYS A 143 28.33 -5.77 11.79
N LYS A 144 29.15 -6.66 11.21
CA LYS A 144 30.20 -7.38 11.96
C LYS A 144 31.24 -6.35 12.45
N GLY A 145 31.05 -5.81 13.65
CA GLY A 145 31.95 -4.86 14.30
C GLY A 145 31.22 -3.84 15.17
N LEU A 146 31.51 -3.88 16.48
CA LEU A 146 31.13 -2.93 17.56
C LEU A 146 29.75 -2.22 17.47
N ILE A 147 28.74 -2.95 17.98
CA ILE A 147 27.58 -2.50 18.78
C ILE A 147 26.75 -1.33 18.21
N LEU A 148 25.79 -1.61 17.33
CA LEU A 148 24.57 -0.80 17.25
C LEU A 148 23.82 -0.92 18.59
N LYS A 149 23.73 0.18 19.36
CA LYS A 149 23.00 0.21 20.65
C LYS A 149 21.48 0.16 20.46
N HIS A 150 20.99 0.34 19.24
CA HIS A 150 19.58 0.41 18.89
C HIS A 150 19.36 -0.07 17.45
N VAL A 151 18.16 -0.62 17.19
CA VAL A 151 17.71 -0.99 15.84
C VAL A 151 17.51 0.27 15.01
N GLU A 152 18.12 0.28 13.82
CA GLU A 152 17.97 1.30 12.80
C GLU A 152 17.22 0.76 11.58
N TYR A 153 16.53 1.66 10.91
CA TYR A 153 15.73 1.41 9.73
C TYR A 153 16.23 2.28 8.58
N GLU A 154 16.43 1.68 7.42
CA GLU A 154 16.64 2.39 6.18
C GLU A 154 15.29 2.81 5.61
N VAL A 155 15.04 4.11 5.54
CA VAL A 155 13.79 4.69 5.04
C VAL A 155 14.06 5.32 3.69
N THR A 156 13.38 4.85 2.65
CA THR A 156 13.50 5.39 1.29
C THR A 156 12.18 6.03 0.85
N SER A 157 12.24 7.23 0.27
CA SER A 157 11.11 7.90 -0.39
C SER A 157 11.42 8.10 -1.88
N GLN A 158 10.51 7.63 -2.74
CA GLN A 158 10.64 7.80 -4.18
C GLN A 158 10.37 9.26 -4.60
N ARG A 159 9.39 9.92 -3.99
CA ARG A 159 9.07 11.34 -4.25
C ARG A 159 10.29 12.23 -4.04
N TRP A 160 10.95 12.07 -2.89
CA TRP A 160 12.09 12.91 -2.50
C TRP A 160 13.43 12.39 -3.01
N LYS A 161 13.48 11.20 -3.61
CA LYS A 161 14.70 10.54 -4.09
C LYS A 161 15.77 10.44 -3.01
N THR A 162 15.36 10.10 -1.79
CA THR A 162 16.24 10.04 -0.62
C THR A 162 16.13 8.70 0.08
N THR A 163 17.25 8.30 0.69
CA THR A 163 17.34 7.17 1.61
C THR A 163 18.05 7.66 2.87
N VAL A 164 17.41 7.51 4.02
CA VAL A 164 17.89 8.01 5.31
C VAL A 164 17.78 6.95 6.38
N LEU A 165 18.67 7.02 7.38
CA LEU A 165 18.63 6.14 8.55
C LEU A 165 17.75 6.76 9.63
N ARG A 166 16.83 5.96 10.18
CA ARG A 166 15.95 6.36 11.28
C ARG A 166 15.90 5.27 12.33
N ARG A 167 15.88 5.64 13.60
CA ARG A 167 15.57 4.72 14.70
C ARG A 167 14.15 4.95 15.20
N TYR A 168 13.61 3.99 15.95
CA TYR A 168 12.23 4.08 16.47
C TYR A 168 11.95 5.36 17.28
N ASN A 169 12.90 5.88 18.05
CA ASN A 169 12.72 7.13 18.80
C ASN A 169 12.62 8.38 17.90
N ASP A 170 13.18 8.33 16.68
CA ASP A 170 13.03 9.41 15.71
C ASP A 170 11.58 9.45 15.21
N PHE A 171 10.98 8.28 14.94
CA PHE A 171 9.56 8.16 14.61
C PHE A 171 8.66 8.68 15.73
N ILE A 172 8.98 8.40 17.01
CA ILE A 172 8.22 8.95 18.15
C ILE A 172 8.20 10.48 18.09
N SER A 173 9.37 11.10 17.91
CA SER A 173 9.48 12.56 17.90
C SER A 173 8.78 13.18 16.70
N PHE A 174 8.85 12.50 15.55
CA PHE A 174 8.11 12.89 14.35
C PHE A 174 6.59 12.79 14.55
N HIS A 175 6.10 11.68 15.12
CA HIS A 175 4.69 11.50 15.43
C HIS A 175 4.17 12.54 16.43
N GLU A 176 4.93 12.85 17.49
CA GLU A 176 4.58 13.92 18.44
C GLU A 176 4.40 15.27 17.73
N LEU A 177 5.31 15.62 16.82
CA LEU A 177 5.23 16.87 16.05
C LEU A 177 4.09 16.86 15.05
N LEU A 178 3.80 15.72 14.38
CA LEU A 178 2.64 15.59 13.50
C LEU A 178 1.34 15.84 14.26
N MET A 179 1.20 15.29 15.47
CA MET A 179 0.01 15.47 16.30
C MET A 179 -0.21 16.92 16.75
N LEU A 180 0.88 17.66 16.97
CA LEU A 180 0.83 19.10 17.30
C LEU A 180 0.51 19.95 16.06
N ARG A 181 1.12 19.61 14.93
CA ARG A 181 0.99 20.34 13.67
C ARG A 181 -0.37 20.12 13.00
N PHE A 182 -0.91 18.91 13.09
CA PHE A 182 -2.12 18.45 12.38
C PHE A 182 -3.15 17.81 13.33
N PRO A 183 -3.70 18.57 14.30
CA PRO A 183 -4.65 18.04 15.27
C PRO A 183 -5.96 17.50 14.65
N TYR A 184 -6.31 17.91 13.41
CA TYR A 184 -7.56 17.57 12.74
C TYR A 184 -7.40 16.55 11.60
N ARG A 185 -6.22 15.91 11.51
CA ARG A 185 -5.90 14.92 10.48
C ARG A 185 -5.86 13.51 11.04
N LEU A 186 -6.06 12.52 10.16
CA LEU A 186 -5.86 11.13 10.53
C LEU A 186 -4.35 10.85 10.61
N ILE A 187 -3.85 10.64 11.83
CA ILE A 187 -2.46 10.29 12.10
C ILE A 187 -2.44 8.87 12.66
N PRO A 188 -1.78 7.90 11.99
CA PRO A 188 -1.73 6.52 12.44
C PRO A 188 -0.88 6.35 13.69
N ARG A 189 -1.25 5.38 14.52
CA ARG A 189 -0.50 5.04 15.74
C ARG A 189 0.85 4.42 15.38
N LEU A 190 1.86 4.69 16.20
CA LEU A 190 3.11 3.94 16.15
C LEU A 190 2.97 2.57 16.85
N PRO A 191 3.74 1.56 16.43
CA PRO A 191 3.83 0.29 17.16
C PRO A 191 4.35 0.53 18.59
N PRO A 192 4.06 -0.35 19.57
CA PRO A 192 4.38 -0.10 20.97
C PRO A 192 5.88 -0.03 21.27
N LYS A 193 6.24 0.78 22.26
CA LYS A 193 7.58 0.84 22.84
C LYS A 193 7.76 -0.32 23.81
N LYS A 194 8.40 -1.40 23.37
CA LYS A 194 8.75 -2.54 24.25
C LYS A 194 9.99 -2.19 25.07
N MET A 195 9.94 -2.43 26.37
CA MET A 195 11.02 -2.08 27.32
C MET A 195 12.11 -3.15 27.47
N MET A 196 11.87 -4.43 27.09
CA MET A 196 12.86 -5.51 27.12
C MET A 196 12.58 -6.61 26.08
N GLY A 197 13.64 -7.28 25.58
CA GLY A 197 13.55 -8.53 24.81
C GLY A 197 12.82 -8.42 23.47
N ALA A 198 13.34 -7.58 22.56
CA ALA A 198 12.89 -7.55 21.18
C ALA A 198 13.47 -8.76 20.44
N ASN A 199 12.68 -9.83 20.28
CA ASN A 199 13.03 -10.92 19.37
C ASN A 199 12.90 -10.45 17.91
N ARG A 200 13.45 -11.25 16.99
CA ARG A 200 13.45 -10.95 15.55
C ARG A 200 12.03 -10.70 15.02
N GLU A 201 11.06 -11.48 15.49
CA GLU A 201 9.65 -11.38 15.10
C GLU A 201 9.06 -10.03 15.52
N PHE A 202 9.37 -9.55 16.73
CA PHE A 202 8.93 -8.24 17.19
C PHE A 202 9.58 -7.10 16.39
N ILE A 203 10.87 -7.23 16.05
CA ILE A 203 11.59 -6.23 15.26
C ILE A 203 10.99 -6.13 13.85
N GLU A 204 10.69 -7.27 13.24
CA GLU A 204 10.06 -7.33 11.92
C GLU A 204 8.62 -6.78 11.93
N GLN A 205 7.81 -7.15 12.93
CA GLN A 205 6.46 -6.59 13.09
C GLN A 205 6.51 -5.07 13.25
N ARG A 206 7.46 -4.56 14.02
CA ARG A 206 7.67 -3.12 14.16
C ARG A 206 8.06 -2.48 12.84
N ARG A 207 8.98 -3.07 12.07
CA ARG A 207 9.39 -2.56 10.75
C ARG A 207 8.17 -2.43 9.81
N ARG A 208 7.33 -3.46 9.75
CA ARG A 208 6.09 -3.45 8.95
C ARG A 208 5.12 -2.35 9.39
N SER A 209 4.87 -2.21 10.70
CA SER A 209 4.04 -1.11 11.21
C SER A 209 4.63 0.28 10.93
N LEU A 210 5.96 0.46 11.01
CA LEU A 210 6.62 1.72 10.64
C LEU A 210 6.50 2.01 9.14
N LYS A 211 6.59 0.98 8.29
CA LYS A 211 6.34 1.09 6.85
C LYS A 211 4.91 1.58 6.59
N ARG A 212 3.90 0.95 7.19
CA ARG A 212 2.48 1.35 7.04
C ARG A 212 2.22 2.75 7.58
N PHE A 213 2.79 3.09 8.74
CA PHE A 213 2.75 4.45 9.29
C PHE A 213 3.24 5.48 8.26
N LEU A 214 4.41 5.25 7.65
CA LEU A 214 4.93 6.16 6.63
C LEU A 214 4.07 6.18 5.38
N ILE A 215 3.60 5.03 4.88
CA ILE A 215 2.72 4.97 3.70
C ILE A 215 1.51 5.89 3.90
N ILE A 216 0.84 5.80 5.06
CA ILE A 216 -0.34 6.63 5.35
C ILE A 216 0.04 8.12 5.41
N VAL A 217 1.11 8.46 6.12
CA VAL A 217 1.55 9.86 6.29
C VAL A 217 2.02 10.47 4.97
N THR A 218 2.83 9.77 4.18
CA THR A 218 3.35 10.26 2.90
C THR A 218 2.29 10.30 1.82
N ARG A 219 1.22 9.50 1.90
CA ARG A 219 0.10 9.55 0.96
C ARG A 219 -1.04 10.45 1.41
N HIS A 220 -0.89 11.16 2.54
CA HIS A 220 -1.92 12.07 3.01
C HIS A 220 -1.83 13.43 2.27
N PRO A 221 -2.90 13.91 1.61
CA PRO A 221 -2.86 15.11 0.74
C PRO A 221 -2.59 16.46 1.42
N GLN A 222 -2.51 16.52 2.74
CA GLN A 222 -2.14 17.72 3.51
C GLN A 222 -0.75 17.59 4.14
N LEU A 223 -0.30 16.38 4.46
CA LEU A 223 0.96 16.14 5.16
C LEU A 223 2.11 15.93 4.16
N ASN A 224 1.79 15.37 2.98
CA ASN A 224 2.76 15.00 1.95
C ASN A 224 3.70 16.17 1.55
N ASP A 225 3.18 17.39 1.50
CA ASP A 225 3.91 18.60 1.12
C ASP A 225 4.42 19.42 2.32
N ASP A 226 4.18 18.98 3.56
CA ASP A 226 4.61 19.74 4.74
C ASP A 226 6.12 19.59 4.99
N GLU A 227 6.76 20.70 5.34
CA GLU A 227 8.20 20.74 5.61
C GLU A 227 8.62 19.81 6.76
N LEU A 228 7.73 19.51 7.73
CA LEU A 228 8.00 18.54 8.80
C LEU A 228 8.25 17.14 8.24
N LEU A 229 7.40 16.67 7.32
CA LEU A 229 7.56 15.36 6.68
C LEU A 229 8.80 15.34 5.79
N LYS A 230 8.97 16.39 4.97
CA LYS A 230 10.14 16.51 4.09
C LYS A 230 11.44 16.50 4.90
N PHE A 231 11.52 17.24 6.01
CA PHE A 231 12.67 17.20 6.91
C PHE A 231 12.90 15.78 7.45
N PHE A 232 11.83 15.10 7.88
CA PHE A 232 11.93 13.71 8.35
C PHE A 232 12.41 12.73 7.28
N LEU A 233 12.11 12.94 6.01
CA LEU A 233 12.53 12.04 4.93
C LEU A 233 13.90 12.39 4.33
N THR A 234 14.36 13.64 4.45
CA THR A 234 15.55 14.12 3.72
C THR A 234 16.75 14.43 4.61
N TYR A 235 16.56 14.70 5.91
CA TYR A 235 17.69 15.02 6.80
C TYR A 235 18.61 13.81 7.00
N ASN A 236 19.87 13.93 6.64
CA ASN A 236 20.87 12.86 6.69
C ASN A 236 21.90 13.03 7.83
N GLY A 237 21.74 14.06 8.67
CA GLY A 237 22.64 14.29 9.80
C GLY A 237 22.34 13.39 11.00
N THR A 238 23.21 13.46 12.01
CA THR A 238 23.05 12.72 13.27
C THR A 238 22.01 13.37 14.18
N ASP A 239 21.54 12.62 15.18
CA ASP A 239 20.64 13.08 16.25
C ASP A 239 19.33 13.69 15.72
N MET A 240 18.72 12.98 14.76
CA MET A 240 17.45 13.35 14.13
C MET A 240 16.37 13.71 15.15
N GLN A 241 16.25 12.92 16.23
CA GLN A 241 15.29 13.12 17.30
C GLN A 241 15.31 14.53 17.92
N HIS A 242 16.49 15.02 18.30
CA HIS A 242 16.63 16.34 18.88
C HIS A 242 16.47 17.43 17.81
N LYS A 243 17.09 17.22 16.65
CA LYS A 243 17.12 18.20 15.56
C LYS A 243 15.73 18.54 15.02
N ILE A 244 14.86 17.55 14.81
CA ILE A 244 13.49 17.81 14.34
C ILE A 244 12.67 18.58 15.38
N LYS A 245 12.82 18.27 16.68
CA LYS A 245 12.13 18.97 17.76
C LYS A 245 12.56 20.42 17.90
N ASP A 246 13.84 20.69 17.70
CA ASP A 246 14.38 22.06 17.77
C ASP A 246 13.96 22.88 16.55
N HIS A 247 14.02 22.30 15.35
CA HIS A 247 13.67 22.99 14.09
C HIS A 247 12.18 23.38 14.02
N PHE A 248 11.28 22.54 14.52
CA PHE A 248 9.83 22.77 14.50
C PHE A 248 9.28 23.21 15.87
N ARG A 249 10.13 23.70 16.78
CA ARG A 249 9.70 24.18 18.09
C ARG A 249 8.79 25.41 17.92
N GLY A 250 7.58 25.34 18.48
CA GLY A 250 6.64 26.46 18.44
C GLY A 250 6.02 26.71 17.06
N SER A 251 6.19 25.78 16.11
CA SER A 251 5.50 25.87 14.82
C SER A 251 3.98 25.89 15.04
N PRO A 252 3.26 26.82 14.38
CA PRO A 252 1.81 26.90 14.50
C PRO A 252 1.13 25.64 13.93
N ASP A 253 -0.03 25.30 14.47
CA ASP A 253 -0.86 24.24 13.93
C ASP A 253 -1.49 24.62 12.56
N GLU A 254 -2.08 23.63 11.89
CA GLU A 254 -2.70 23.79 10.57
C GLU A 254 -3.85 24.82 10.54
N PHE A 255 -4.56 25.06 11.64
CA PHE A 255 -5.64 26.05 11.67
C PHE A 255 -5.09 27.46 11.62
N MET A 256 -3.99 27.71 12.35
CA MET A 256 -3.37 29.03 12.44
C MET A 256 -2.75 29.51 11.13
N ILE A 257 -2.46 28.61 10.19
CA ILE A 257 -1.81 28.94 8.91
C ILE A 257 -2.69 28.72 7.68
N SER A 258 -3.88 28.13 7.83
CA SER A 258 -4.70 27.76 6.69
C SER A 258 -5.51 28.94 6.17
N ASN A 259 -5.44 29.19 4.86
CA ASN A 259 -6.28 30.18 4.18
C ASN A 259 -7.77 29.82 4.21
N LEU A 260 -8.12 28.56 4.50
CA LEU A 260 -9.50 28.10 4.65
C LEU A 260 -10.06 28.37 6.04
N ALA A 261 -9.19 28.59 7.04
CA ALA A 261 -9.63 28.80 8.42
C ALA A 261 -10.58 29.98 8.53
N SER A 262 -10.31 31.11 7.88
CA SER A 262 -11.19 32.29 7.93
C SER A 262 -12.55 32.11 7.24
N LYS A 263 -12.69 31.09 6.38
CA LYS A 263 -13.92 30.77 5.63
C LYS A 263 -14.58 29.49 6.12
N ALA A 264 -14.10 28.90 7.21
CA ALA A 264 -14.48 27.55 7.61
C ALA A 264 -15.99 27.38 7.83
N LYS A 265 -16.66 28.42 8.31
CA LYS A 265 -18.12 28.42 8.51
C LYS A 265 -18.90 28.18 7.21
N ASP A 266 -18.45 28.76 6.10
CA ASP A 266 -19.09 28.63 4.79
C ASP A 266 -18.82 27.25 4.15
N LEU A 267 -17.77 26.57 4.62
CA LEU A 267 -17.38 25.25 4.14
C LEU A 267 -18.15 24.11 4.78
N VAL A 268 -18.87 24.35 5.89
CA VAL A 268 -19.55 23.31 6.67
C VAL A 268 -21.06 23.36 6.43
N PRO A 269 -21.64 22.40 5.67
CA PRO A 269 -23.08 22.28 5.48
C PRO A 269 -23.87 22.10 6.78
N LEU A 270 -25.15 22.50 6.77
CA LEU A 270 -26.03 22.39 7.95
C LEU A 270 -26.26 20.94 8.40
N ASP A 271 -26.20 19.98 7.49
CA ASP A 271 -26.40 18.56 7.77
C ASP A 271 -25.09 17.81 8.09
N THR A 272 -23.94 18.52 8.20
CA THR A 272 -22.61 17.92 8.43
C THR A 272 -22.60 16.96 9.60
N GLN A 273 -23.25 17.30 10.71
CA GLN A 273 -23.26 16.43 11.90
C GLN A 273 -23.97 15.10 11.63
N THR A 274 -25.07 15.12 10.86
CA THR A 274 -25.81 13.94 10.44
C THR A 274 -24.96 13.08 9.49
N GLN A 275 -24.31 13.70 8.51
CA GLN A 275 -23.42 13.01 7.56
C GLN A 275 -22.22 12.36 8.25
N ILE A 276 -21.60 13.04 9.22
CA ILE A 276 -20.54 12.47 10.05
C ILE A 276 -21.08 11.28 10.86
N GLY A 277 -22.31 11.36 11.36
CA GLY A 277 -22.99 10.26 12.05
C GLY A 277 -23.09 9.00 11.20
N TYR A 278 -23.58 9.12 9.96
CA TYR A 278 -23.64 8.01 9.00
C TYR A 278 -22.25 7.47 8.67
N SER A 279 -21.29 8.38 8.44
CA SER A 279 -19.91 8.03 8.11
C SER A 279 -19.24 7.21 9.23
N LYS A 280 -19.45 7.60 10.50
CA LYS A 280 -18.94 6.85 11.66
C LYS A 280 -19.51 5.45 11.73
N GLN A 281 -20.79 5.26 11.44
CA GLN A 281 -21.43 3.94 11.44
C GLN A 281 -20.83 3.05 10.33
N LEU A 282 -20.70 3.58 9.12
CA LEU A 282 -20.07 2.86 8.01
C LEU A 282 -18.62 2.50 8.32
N ILE A 283 -17.82 3.44 8.81
CA ILE A 283 -16.41 3.21 9.14
C ILE A 283 -16.27 2.19 10.27
N GLN A 284 -17.18 2.18 11.25
CA GLN A 284 -17.22 1.15 12.29
C GLN A 284 -17.53 -0.24 11.73
N LEU A 285 -18.45 -0.34 10.75
CA LEU A 285 -18.71 -1.58 10.02
C LEU A 285 -17.47 -2.04 9.25
N LEU A 286 -16.82 -1.13 8.50
CA LEU A 286 -15.59 -1.43 7.77
C LEU A 286 -14.49 -1.93 8.70
N TYR A 287 -14.27 -1.26 9.83
CA TYR A 287 -13.27 -1.67 10.82
C TYR A 287 -13.51 -3.10 11.32
N ASN A 288 -14.75 -3.42 11.69
CA ASN A 288 -15.10 -4.74 12.19
C ASN A 288 -14.90 -5.83 11.14
N SER A 289 -15.30 -5.57 9.89
CA SER A 289 -15.15 -6.52 8.79
C SER A 289 -13.68 -6.69 8.41
N VAL A 290 -12.92 -5.61 8.26
CA VAL A 290 -11.49 -5.64 7.92
C VAL A 290 -10.69 -6.36 8.98
N SER A 291 -10.99 -6.13 10.27
CA SER A 291 -10.33 -6.86 11.36
C SER A 291 -10.53 -8.37 11.22
N LYS A 292 -11.77 -8.82 10.98
CA LYS A 292 -12.06 -10.26 10.82
C LYS A 292 -11.42 -10.83 9.56
N MET A 293 -11.44 -10.11 8.45
CA MET A 293 -10.78 -10.54 7.21
C MET A 293 -9.27 -10.68 7.43
N LYS A 294 -8.65 -9.71 8.10
CA LYS A 294 -7.23 -9.76 8.46
C LYS A 294 -6.92 -10.99 9.31
N ASP A 295 -7.69 -11.24 10.37
CA ASP A 295 -7.48 -12.39 11.26
C ASP A 295 -7.63 -13.74 10.52
N ILE A 296 -8.51 -13.82 9.52
CA ILE A 296 -8.69 -15.01 8.68
C ILE A 296 -7.48 -15.16 7.74
N SER A 297 -7.08 -14.09 7.04
CA SER A 297 -5.94 -14.11 6.12
C SER A 297 -4.62 -14.43 6.84
N GLU A 298 -4.40 -13.91 8.05
CA GLU A 298 -3.24 -14.26 8.89
C GLU A 298 -3.22 -15.77 9.21
N LYS A 299 -4.37 -16.36 9.50
CA LYS A 299 -4.46 -17.82 9.73
C LYS A 299 -4.16 -18.61 8.46
N MET A 300 -4.60 -18.14 7.30
CA MET A 300 -4.28 -18.78 6.01
C MET A 300 -2.77 -18.79 5.76
N VAL A 301 -2.09 -17.66 5.99
CA VAL A 301 -0.62 -17.57 5.90
C VAL A 301 0.06 -18.54 6.87
N VAL A 302 -0.39 -18.58 8.14
CA VAL A 302 0.16 -19.51 9.14
C VAL A 302 -0.05 -20.97 8.72
N ASN A 303 -1.20 -21.30 8.14
CA ASN A 303 -1.51 -22.65 7.66
C ASN A 303 -0.61 -23.04 6.48
N ALA A 304 -0.43 -22.15 5.49
CA ALA A 304 0.46 -22.38 4.35
C ALA A 304 1.91 -22.58 4.79
N ALA A 305 2.41 -21.75 5.72
CA ALA A 305 3.73 -21.91 6.32
C ALA A 305 3.86 -23.21 7.14
N GLY A 306 2.80 -23.61 7.85
CA GLY A 306 2.74 -24.89 8.57
C GLY A 306 2.83 -26.08 7.62
N PHE A 307 2.01 -26.09 6.56
CA PHE A 307 2.05 -27.10 5.51
C PHE A 307 3.43 -27.19 4.85
N ALA A 308 4.07 -26.05 4.58
CA ALA A 308 5.43 -26.03 4.07
C ALA A 308 6.42 -26.72 5.02
N GLY A 309 6.34 -26.43 6.32
CA GLY A 309 7.16 -27.08 7.34
C GLY A 309 6.95 -28.60 7.39
N ASP A 310 5.70 -29.04 7.33
CA ASP A 310 5.33 -30.46 7.35
C ASP A 310 5.89 -31.21 6.11
N MET A 311 5.76 -30.62 4.92
CA MET A 311 6.29 -31.23 3.69
C MET A 311 7.81 -31.35 3.72
N LEU A 312 8.51 -30.33 4.23
CA LEU A 312 9.97 -30.38 4.37
C LEU A 312 10.40 -31.47 5.35
N HIS A 313 9.71 -31.54 6.50
CA HIS A 313 10.03 -32.54 7.51
C HIS A 313 9.78 -33.96 6.98
N PHE A 314 8.64 -34.20 6.32
CA PHE A 314 8.34 -35.48 5.70
C PHE A 314 9.40 -35.86 4.65
N GLY A 315 9.78 -34.93 3.78
CA GLY A 315 10.86 -35.14 2.80
C GLY A 315 12.20 -35.46 3.46
N SER A 316 12.53 -34.82 4.58
CA SER A 316 13.74 -35.10 5.36
C SER A 316 13.76 -36.54 5.86
N GLU A 317 12.66 -37.06 6.41
CA GLU A 317 12.59 -38.45 6.86
C GLU A 317 12.79 -39.45 5.71
N LEU A 318 12.21 -39.19 4.54
CA LEU A 318 12.46 -40.00 3.34
C LEU A 318 13.94 -39.98 2.93
N SER A 319 14.58 -38.82 2.99
CA SER A 319 16.01 -38.67 2.69
C SER A 319 16.87 -39.42 3.70
N LEU A 320 16.53 -39.36 4.99
CA LEU A 320 17.23 -40.11 6.05
C LEU A 320 17.15 -41.61 5.79
N MET A 321 15.95 -42.15 5.55
CA MET A 321 15.75 -43.57 5.23
C MET A 321 16.47 -44.00 3.95
N SER A 322 16.50 -43.13 2.93
CA SER A 322 17.19 -43.40 1.68
C SER A 322 18.71 -43.47 1.81
N ASN A 323 19.29 -42.72 2.76
CA ASN A 323 20.74 -42.61 2.94
C ASN A 323 21.27 -43.51 4.06
N ASP A 324 20.41 -44.28 4.74
CA ASP A 324 20.82 -45.24 5.76
C ASP A 324 21.71 -46.32 5.14
N ALA A 325 22.94 -46.41 5.64
CA ALA A 325 23.97 -47.35 5.19
C ALA A 325 24.02 -48.62 6.03
N THR A 326 23.05 -48.83 6.94
CA THR A 326 22.99 -50.01 7.79
C THR A 326 22.91 -51.27 6.93
N PRO A 327 23.83 -52.24 7.09
CA PRO A 327 23.81 -53.45 6.29
C PRO A 327 22.54 -54.26 6.52
N VAL A 328 21.82 -54.55 5.43
CA VAL A 328 20.64 -55.41 5.45
C VAL A 328 21.07 -56.85 5.18
N THR A 329 20.85 -57.73 6.15
CA THR A 329 21.32 -59.13 6.07
C THR A 329 20.23 -60.08 5.58
N ALA A 330 20.64 -61.14 4.87
CA ALA A 330 19.72 -62.21 4.45
C ALA A 330 19.02 -62.90 5.64
N TRP A 331 19.66 -62.93 6.82
CA TRP A 331 19.05 -63.44 8.06
C TRP A 331 17.86 -62.57 8.49
N ALA A 332 17.98 -61.25 8.40
CA ALA A 332 16.91 -60.33 8.80
C ALA A 332 15.77 -60.26 7.77
N THR A 333 16.07 -60.31 6.47
CA THR A 333 15.05 -60.13 5.43
C THR A 333 14.47 -61.42 4.86
N GLY A 334 15.11 -62.57 5.10
CA GLY A 334 14.73 -63.82 4.44
C GLY A 334 14.84 -63.74 2.91
N ASN A 335 15.81 -62.97 2.40
CA ASN A 335 15.99 -62.63 0.98
C ASN A 335 14.91 -61.71 0.35
N ASN A 336 14.10 -61.01 1.15
CA ASN A 336 13.18 -59.98 0.66
C ASN A 336 13.95 -58.69 0.29
N ASP A 337 13.75 -58.18 -0.92
CA ASP A 337 14.43 -57.00 -1.49
C ASP A 337 13.61 -55.69 -1.43
N THR A 338 12.41 -55.73 -0.82
CA THR A 338 11.47 -54.59 -0.74
C THR A 338 12.15 -53.34 -0.21
N TRP A 339 12.96 -53.43 0.85
CA TRP A 339 13.61 -52.27 1.45
C TRP A 339 14.58 -51.57 0.47
N SER A 340 15.46 -52.32 -0.18
CA SER A 340 16.42 -51.79 -1.17
C SER A 340 15.73 -51.13 -2.36
N HIS A 341 14.54 -51.62 -2.73
CA HIS A 341 13.71 -51.00 -3.75
C HIS A 341 13.10 -49.68 -3.27
N LEU A 342 12.49 -49.67 -2.08
CA LEU A 342 11.90 -48.49 -1.47
C LEU A 342 12.93 -47.36 -1.26
N GLN A 343 14.12 -47.69 -0.74
CA GLN A 343 15.19 -46.71 -0.51
C GLN A 343 15.54 -45.90 -1.77
N ARG A 344 15.56 -46.53 -2.96
CA ARG A 344 15.85 -45.81 -4.21
C ARG A 344 14.78 -44.80 -4.58
N GLY A 345 13.50 -45.10 -4.32
CA GLY A 345 12.42 -44.17 -4.60
C GLY A 345 12.28 -43.06 -3.56
N PHE A 346 12.61 -43.34 -2.29
CA PHE A 346 12.58 -42.35 -1.21
C PHE A 346 13.47 -41.13 -1.49
N LYS A 347 14.67 -41.32 -2.09
CA LYS A 347 15.52 -40.18 -2.51
C LYS A 347 14.80 -39.23 -3.45
N ARG A 348 14.09 -39.77 -4.45
CA ARG A 348 13.38 -38.95 -5.46
C ARG A 348 12.20 -38.24 -4.82
N LEU A 349 11.44 -38.95 -4.00
CA LEU A 349 10.33 -38.36 -3.26
C LEU A 349 10.80 -37.25 -2.31
N SER A 350 11.92 -37.41 -1.60
CA SER A 350 12.42 -36.35 -0.70
C SER A 350 12.66 -35.01 -1.40
N ILE A 351 13.07 -35.04 -2.67
CA ILE A 351 13.29 -33.84 -3.49
C ILE A 351 11.94 -33.18 -3.81
N GLU A 352 10.95 -33.96 -4.26
CA GLU A 352 9.63 -33.42 -4.57
C GLU A 352 8.90 -32.86 -3.34
N TYR A 353 9.05 -33.49 -2.18
CA TYR A 353 8.51 -32.97 -0.91
C TYR A 353 9.19 -31.66 -0.49
N ALA A 354 10.49 -31.50 -0.74
CA ALA A 354 11.16 -30.22 -0.55
C ALA A 354 10.63 -29.15 -1.53
N THR A 355 10.32 -29.53 -2.79
CA THR A 355 9.68 -28.63 -3.76
C THR A 355 8.28 -28.20 -3.29
N LEU A 356 7.46 -29.10 -2.75
CA LEU A 356 6.16 -28.75 -2.16
C LEU A 356 6.30 -27.74 -1.04
N SER A 357 7.30 -27.92 -0.16
CA SER A 357 7.61 -26.99 0.91
C SER A 357 7.97 -25.60 0.41
N ASP A 358 8.83 -25.52 -0.61
CA ASP A 358 9.24 -24.26 -1.21
C ASP A 358 8.06 -23.50 -1.82
N LYS A 359 7.20 -24.20 -2.58
CA LYS A 359 5.99 -23.61 -3.18
C LYS A 359 5.00 -23.09 -2.14
N ALA A 360 4.73 -23.86 -1.10
CA ALA A 360 3.86 -23.42 -0.01
C ALA A 360 4.46 -22.28 0.83
N SER A 361 5.79 -22.24 0.99
CA SER A 361 6.48 -21.12 1.64
C SER A 361 6.33 -19.83 0.83
N HIS A 362 6.43 -19.92 -0.50
CA HIS A 362 6.19 -18.80 -1.40
C HIS A 362 4.75 -18.29 -1.33
N GLU A 363 3.76 -19.19 -1.34
CA GLU A 363 2.36 -18.85 -1.12
C GLU A 363 2.15 -18.05 0.17
N ALA A 364 2.72 -18.52 1.29
CA ALA A 364 2.61 -17.85 2.58
C ALA A 364 3.17 -16.42 2.53
N VAL A 365 4.33 -16.22 1.89
CA VAL A 365 4.96 -14.90 1.74
C VAL A 365 4.13 -13.97 0.84
N GLU A 366 3.69 -14.47 -0.32
CA GLU A 366 2.90 -13.67 -1.26
C GLU A 366 1.53 -13.28 -0.68
N SER A 367 0.88 -14.19 0.08
CA SER A 367 -0.36 -13.89 0.81
C SER A 367 -0.16 -12.89 1.94
N GLU A 368 0.93 -12.98 2.68
CA GLU A 368 1.25 -12.01 3.74
C GLU A 368 1.41 -10.59 3.17
N GLU A 369 2.18 -10.46 2.08
CA GLU A 369 2.44 -9.15 1.46
C GLU A 369 1.24 -8.61 0.66
N GLY A 370 0.59 -9.47 -0.12
CA GLY A 370 -0.48 -9.11 -1.04
C GLY A 370 -1.85 -8.92 -0.37
N VAL A 371 -2.09 -9.58 0.77
CA VAL A 371 -3.40 -9.62 1.44
C VAL A 371 -3.31 -9.05 2.85
N VAL A 372 -2.50 -9.66 3.73
CA VAL A 372 -2.47 -9.30 5.17
C VAL A 372 -1.95 -7.89 5.39
N GLU A 373 -0.86 -7.49 4.73
CA GLU A 373 -0.29 -6.15 4.88
C GLU A 373 -1.21 -5.05 4.31
N LYS A 374 -1.94 -5.32 3.22
CA LYS A 374 -2.95 -4.38 2.67
C LYS A 374 -4.14 -4.21 3.61
N LEU A 375 -4.66 -5.30 4.17
CA LEU A 375 -5.73 -5.26 5.19
C LEU A 375 -5.26 -4.53 6.46
N SER A 376 -4.02 -4.79 6.89
CA SER A 376 -3.40 -4.10 8.03
C SER A 376 -3.25 -2.60 7.79
N LEU A 377 -2.84 -2.19 6.59
CA LEU A 377 -2.74 -0.79 6.20
C LEU A 377 -4.09 -0.08 6.31
N PHE A 378 -5.15 -0.69 5.77
CA PHE A 378 -6.48 -0.09 5.84
C PHE A 378 -7.02 -0.08 7.28
N GLN A 379 -6.78 -1.13 8.07
CA GLN A 379 -7.13 -1.16 9.48
C GLN A 379 -6.44 -0.03 10.29
N ASP A 380 -5.16 0.24 10.00
CA ASP A 380 -4.41 1.33 10.63
C ASP A 380 -5.03 2.70 10.29
N MET A 381 -5.50 2.90 9.05
CA MET A 381 -6.23 4.12 8.64
C MET A 381 -7.58 4.27 9.35
N LEU A 382 -8.37 3.19 9.43
CA LEU A 382 -9.67 3.20 10.11
C LEU A 382 -9.51 3.47 11.62
N THR A 383 -8.44 2.94 12.23
CA THR A 383 -8.07 3.23 13.61
C THR A 383 -7.69 4.70 13.80
N ALA A 384 -6.87 5.25 12.90
CA ALA A 384 -6.47 6.65 12.92
C ALA A 384 -7.68 7.60 12.77
N TYR A 385 -8.66 7.25 11.93
CA TYR A 385 -9.90 8.00 11.78
C TYR A 385 -10.75 7.96 13.06
N LYS A 386 -10.86 6.79 13.71
CA LYS A 386 -11.55 6.68 15.00
C LYS A 386 -10.88 7.57 16.06
N ASP A 387 -9.55 7.56 16.13
CA ASP A 387 -8.81 8.41 17.05
C ASP A 387 -9.00 9.90 16.76
N LEU A 388 -9.08 10.28 15.48
CA LEU A 388 -9.41 11.64 15.08
C LEU A 388 -10.82 12.05 15.54
N CYS A 389 -11.81 11.18 15.36
CA CYS A 389 -13.17 11.43 15.86
C CYS A 389 -13.18 11.68 17.37
N ASP A 390 -12.47 10.83 18.12
CA ASP A 390 -12.30 10.97 19.56
C ASP A 390 -11.62 12.30 19.95
N ARG A 391 -10.55 12.69 19.23
CA ARG A 391 -9.87 13.98 19.43
C ARG A 391 -10.80 15.17 19.17
N HIS A 392 -11.60 15.10 18.11
CA HIS A 392 -12.55 16.15 17.77
C HIS A 392 -13.63 16.29 18.85
N GLU A 393 -14.27 15.18 19.24
CA GLU A 393 -15.36 15.18 20.23
C GLU A 393 -14.89 15.61 21.62
N LYS A 394 -13.79 15.02 22.11
CA LYS A 394 -13.29 15.27 23.48
C LYS A 394 -12.49 16.57 23.60
N GLY A 395 -11.92 17.04 22.49
CA GLY A 395 -11.14 18.27 22.39
C GLY A 395 -11.97 19.44 21.89
N VAL A 396 -11.82 19.80 20.61
CA VAL A 396 -12.33 21.06 20.04
C VAL A 396 -13.83 21.25 20.22
N LEU A 397 -14.64 20.21 20.00
CA LEU A 397 -16.10 20.32 20.12
C LEU A 397 -16.51 20.61 21.58
N ASN A 398 -15.97 19.85 22.53
CA ASN A 398 -16.23 20.03 23.95
C ASN A 398 -15.73 21.40 24.46
N ASP A 399 -14.54 21.84 24.01
CA ASP A 399 -14.00 23.16 24.37
C ASP A 399 -14.87 24.29 23.84
N HIS A 400 -15.34 24.20 22.60
CA HIS A 400 -16.26 25.15 22.00
C HIS A 400 -17.60 25.20 22.75
N GLN A 401 -18.19 24.03 23.08
CA GLN A 401 -19.43 23.96 23.86
C GLN A 401 -19.28 24.61 25.25
N ARG A 402 -18.16 24.35 25.95
CA ARG A 402 -17.86 24.97 27.24
C ARG A 402 -17.71 26.49 27.13
N ALA A 403 -17.08 26.99 26.06
CA ALA A 403 -16.94 28.42 25.82
C ALA A 403 -18.29 29.11 25.60
N ILE A 404 -19.18 28.51 24.80
CA ILE A 404 -20.55 29.01 24.60
C ILE A 404 -21.32 29.06 25.93
N GLN A 405 -21.26 27.99 26.73
CA GLN A 405 -21.96 27.94 28.02
C GLN A 405 -21.46 29.01 28.99
N LYS A 406 -20.14 29.20 29.11
CA LYS A 406 -19.54 30.27 29.92
C LYS A 406 -20.03 31.65 29.48
N MET A 407 -20.11 31.90 28.17
CA MET A 407 -20.62 33.18 27.64
C MET A 407 -22.11 33.38 27.91
N GLY A 408 -22.92 32.33 27.77
CA GLY A 408 -24.34 32.38 28.09
C GLY A 408 -24.58 32.76 29.56
N GLN A 409 -23.79 32.19 30.48
CA GLN A 409 -23.83 32.56 31.89
C GLN A 409 -23.35 34.00 32.13
N TYR A 410 -22.30 34.44 31.43
CA TYR A 410 -21.80 35.81 31.51
C TYR A 410 -22.83 36.84 31.01
N LYS A 411 -23.46 36.62 29.84
CA LYS A 411 -24.52 37.49 29.30
C LYS A 411 -25.72 37.59 30.26
N LYS A 412 -26.12 36.48 30.89
CA LYS A 412 -27.17 36.48 31.93
C LYS A 412 -26.78 37.32 33.14
N LYS A 413 -25.53 37.23 33.62
CA LYS A 413 -25.02 38.06 34.73
C LYS A 413 -24.91 39.55 34.37
N LYS A 414 -24.58 39.87 33.11
CA LYS A 414 -24.50 41.24 32.58
C LYS A 414 -25.87 41.91 32.43
N MET A 415 -26.92 41.13 32.15
CA MET A 415 -28.30 41.63 32.19
C MET A 415 -28.77 41.95 33.62
N SER A 416 -28.15 41.34 34.65
CA SER A 416 -28.44 41.62 36.06
C SER A 416 -27.51 42.66 36.73
N ALA A 417 -26.39 43.05 36.09
CA ALA A 417 -25.43 44.01 36.62
C ALA A 417 -24.74 44.79 35.50
N THR A 418 -24.71 46.13 35.60
CA THR A 418 -24.11 47.08 34.65
C THR A 418 -22.58 46.94 34.58
N VAL A 419 -22.09 45.83 34.02
CA VAL A 419 -20.66 45.56 33.84
C VAL A 419 -20.35 45.61 32.35
N GLN A 420 -19.38 46.42 31.94
CA GLN A 420 -18.85 46.42 30.57
C GLN A 420 -18.11 45.10 30.31
N GLY A 421 -18.38 44.48 29.16
CA GLY A 421 -17.72 43.25 28.75
C GLY A 421 -16.51 43.56 27.89
N SER A 422 -15.41 42.83 28.10
CA SER A 422 -14.20 42.96 27.30
C SER A 422 -14.44 42.32 25.93
N ALA A 423 -14.23 43.09 24.85
CA ALA A 423 -14.27 42.61 23.46
C ALA A 423 -13.34 41.40 23.22
N GLU A 424 -12.34 41.20 24.08
CA GLU A 424 -11.41 40.08 24.06
C GLU A 424 -12.08 38.73 24.29
N GLN A 425 -13.08 38.64 25.18
CA GLN A 425 -13.82 37.38 25.42
C GLN A 425 -14.68 36.97 24.22
N GLU A 426 -15.30 37.95 23.55
CA GLU A 426 -16.10 37.69 22.34
C GLU A 426 -15.19 37.23 21.18
N SER A 427 -14.01 37.82 21.04
CA SER A 427 -12.99 37.38 20.07
C SER A 427 -12.50 35.95 20.32
N GLN A 428 -12.24 35.57 21.58
CA GLN A 428 -11.82 34.21 21.93
C GLN A 428 -12.89 33.16 21.58
N ILE A 429 -14.17 33.46 21.80
CA ILE A 429 -15.27 32.56 21.47
C ILE A 429 -15.43 32.43 19.96
N ALA A 430 -15.38 33.54 19.22
CA ALA A 430 -15.43 33.52 17.76
C ALA A 430 -14.28 32.70 17.17
N ASN A 431 -13.08 32.80 17.75
CA ASN A 431 -11.94 31.98 17.36
C ASN A 431 -12.21 30.48 17.62
N MET A 432 -12.76 30.12 18.78
CA MET A 432 -13.14 28.74 19.09
C MET A 432 -14.25 28.21 18.18
N GLU A 433 -15.24 29.02 17.83
CA GLU A 433 -16.29 28.68 16.86
C GLU A 433 -15.71 28.40 15.48
N ASN A 434 -14.85 29.29 15.01
CA ASN A 434 -14.20 29.13 13.70
C ASN A 434 -13.28 27.90 13.66
N ARG A 435 -12.58 27.63 14.77
CA ARG A 435 -11.75 26.44 14.93
C ARG A 435 -12.58 25.15 14.95
N ASN A 436 -13.78 25.18 15.53
CA ASN A 436 -14.72 24.08 15.46
C ASN A 436 -15.18 23.82 14.02
N TYR A 437 -15.61 24.85 13.28
CA TYR A 437 -15.97 24.71 11.85
C TYR A 437 -14.81 24.17 11.02
N PHE A 438 -13.60 24.69 11.23
CA PHE A 438 -12.43 24.21 10.50
C PHE A 438 -12.14 22.74 10.79
N SER A 439 -12.29 22.31 12.05
CA SER A 439 -12.10 20.91 12.42
C SER A 439 -13.17 19.99 11.81
N LEU A 440 -14.42 20.44 11.67
CA LEU A 440 -15.49 19.69 10.99
C LEU A 440 -15.21 19.54 9.50
N HIS A 441 -14.77 20.62 8.85
CA HIS A 441 -14.35 20.59 7.46
C HIS A 441 -13.17 19.61 7.27
N CYS A 442 -12.15 19.65 8.14
CA CYS A 442 -11.06 18.68 8.09
C CYS A 442 -11.58 17.26 8.25
N LEU A 443 -12.44 16.99 9.23
CA LEU A 443 -13.02 15.66 9.45
C LEU A 443 -13.82 15.15 8.24
N GLN A 444 -14.53 16.03 7.52
CA GLN A 444 -15.17 15.69 6.24
C GLN A 444 -14.13 15.26 5.20
N MET A 445 -13.01 15.98 5.07
CA MET A 445 -11.94 15.62 4.15
C MET A 445 -11.25 14.31 4.52
N GLU A 446 -11.03 14.05 5.81
CA GLU A 446 -10.48 12.78 6.31
C GLU A 446 -11.45 11.62 6.08
N THR A 447 -12.76 11.87 6.15
CA THR A 447 -13.79 10.87 5.79
C THR A 447 -13.67 10.52 4.31
N GLN A 448 -13.59 11.51 3.44
CA GLN A 448 -13.37 11.28 2.00
C GLN A 448 -12.04 10.59 1.72
N LEU A 449 -11.00 10.82 2.54
CA LEU A 449 -9.72 10.12 2.41
C LEU A 449 -9.86 8.62 2.72
N ILE A 450 -10.67 8.23 3.71
CA ILE A 450 -11.00 6.82 3.92
C ILE A 450 -11.73 6.25 2.69
N HIS A 451 -12.70 6.97 2.14
CA HIS A 451 -13.43 6.54 0.94
C HIS A 451 -12.53 6.41 -0.30
N GLY A 452 -11.61 7.36 -0.50
CA GLY A 452 -10.63 7.32 -1.59
C GLY A 452 -9.66 6.14 -1.48
N ASN A 453 -9.59 5.47 -0.32
CA ASN A 453 -8.79 4.26 -0.12
C ASN A 453 -9.60 2.95 -0.23
N LEU A 454 -10.91 2.99 -0.54
CA LEU A 454 -11.73 1.78 -0.59
C LEU A 454 -11.35 0.81 -1.72
N ASP A 455 -10.71 1.28 -2.78
CA ASP A 455 -10.22 0.41 -3.85
C ASP A 455 -9.13 -0.56 -3.36
N ILE A 456 -8.59 -0.37 -2.15
CA ILE A 456 -7.75 -1.38 -1.51
C ILE A 456 -8.46 -2.74 -1.35
N PHE A 457 -9.80 -2.78 -1.29
CA PHE A 457 -10.53 -4.05 -1.31
C PHE A 457 -10.39 -4.79 -2.64
N TYR A 458 -10.43 -4.06 -3.76
CA TYR A 458 -10.18 -4.65 -5.07
C TYR A 458 -8.76 -5.23 -5.14
N GLU A 459 -7.77 -4.48 -4.63
CA GLU A 459 -6.39 -4.91 -4.55
C GLU A 459 -6.18 -6.16 -3.69
N VAL A 460 -6.86 -6.23 -2.54
CA VAL A 460 -6.81 -7.38 -1.63
C VAL A 460 -7.43 -8.61 -2.29
N LEU A 461 -8.63 -8.48 -2.86
CA LEU A 461 -9.35 -9.60 -3.48
C LEU A 461 -8.65 -10.09 -4.74
N SER A 462 -8.10 -9.19 -5.54
CA SER A 462 -7.34 -9.55 -6.74
C SER A 462 -6.05 -10.30 -6.38
N SER A 463 -5.29 -9.78 -5.41
CA SER A 463 -4.08 -10.47 -4.92
C SER A 463 -4.40 -11.83 -4.31
N MET A 464 -5.48 -11.94 -3.52
CA MET A 464 -5.91 -13.22 -2.96
C MET A 464 -6.24 -14.24 -4.05
N ALA A 465 -7.05 -13.85 -5.05
CA ALA A 465 -7.40 -14.75 -6.14
C ALA A 465 -6.18 -15.18 -6.97
N GLU A 466 -5.25 -14.27 -7.24
CA GLU A 466 -4.03 -14.55 -7.99
C GLU A 466 -3.09 -15.51 -7.24
N VAL A 467 -2.79 -15.21 -5.98
CA VAL A 467 -1.87 -16.01 -5.15
C VAL A 467 -2.44 -17.42 -4.94
N GLU A 468 -3.71 -17.54 -4.56
CA GLU A 468 -4.35 -18.83 -4.31
C GLU A 468 -4.45 -19.67 -5.60
N ALA A 469 -4.81 -19.07 -6.74
CA ALA A 469 -4.90 -19.81 -8.00
C ALA A 469 -3.52 -20.30 -8.47
N LYS A 470 -2.50 -19.45 -8.35
CA LYS A 470 -1.12 -19.79 -8.69
C LYS A 470 -0.60 -20.91 -7.79
N ALA A 471 -0.72 -20.76 -6.47
CA ALA A 471 -0.20 -21.71 -5.50
C ALA A 471 -0.84 -23.10 -5.67
N HIS A 472 -2.17 -23.17 -5.77
CA HIS A 472 -2.85 -24.45 -5.99
C HIS A 472 -2.44 -25.13 -7.29
N ASN A 473 -2.23 -24.37 -8.38
CA ASN A 473 -1.75 -24.92 -9.64
C ASN A 473 -0.32 -25.48 -9.50
N GLU A 474 0.58 -24.73 -8.87
CA GLU A 474 1.96 -25.19 -8.63
C GLU A 474 2.01 -26.44 -7.76
N LEU A 475 1.22 -26.51 -6.68
CA LEU A 475 1.13 -27.70 -5.83
C LEU A 475 0.55 -28.89 -6.60
N ALA A 476 -0.51 -28.70 -7.39
CA ALA A 476 -1.10 -29.76 -8.20
C ALA A 476 -0.09 -30.31 -9.23
N PHE A 477 0.73 -29.44 -9.83
CA PHE A 477 1.80 -29.84 -10.74
C PHE A 477 2.82 -30.76 -10.05
N VAL A 478 3.29 -30.40 -8.84
CA VAL A 478 4.25 -31.22 -8.09
C VAL A 478 3.63 -32.55 -7.65
N TRP A 479 2.39 -32.55 -7.16
CA TRP A 479 1.70 -33.80 -6.82
C TRP A 479 1.51 -34.73 -8.02
N THR A 480 1.26 -34.17 -9.20
CA THR A 480 1.20 -34.94 -10.46
C THR A 480 2.56 -35.56 -10.80
N ALA A 481 3.66 -34.85 -10.54
CA ALA A 481 5.01 -35.38 -10.74
C ALA A 481 5.42 -36.45 -9.70
N ILE A 482 4.87 -36.39 -8.47
CA ILE A 482 5.08 -37.39 -7.42
C ILE A 482 4.43 -38.73 -7.77
N SER A 483 3.24 -38.71 -8.38
CA SER A 483 2.46 -39.91 -8.68
C SER A 483 3.25 -41.03 -9.39
N PRO A 484 3.95 -40.81 -10.52
CA PRO A 484 4.75 -41.85 -11.16
C PRO A 484 5.93 -42.33 -10.31
N ILE A 485 6.48 -41.49 -9.42
CA ILE A 485 7.55 -41.90 -8.50
C ILE A 485 7.00 -42.91 -7.49
N VAL A 486 5.80 -42.65 -6.95
CA VAL A 486 5.12 -43.59 -6.04
C VAL A 486 4.80 -44.91 -6.73
N GLU A 487 4.39 -44.89 -8.01
CA GLU A 487 4.16 -46.13 -8.77
C GLU A 487 5.43 -46.98 -8.92
N THR A 488 6.60 -46.36 -8.99
CA THR A 488 7.88 -47.09 -8.98
C THR A 488 8.22 -47.75 -7.66
N LEU A 489 7.48 -47.51 -6.58
CA LEU A 489 7.63 -48.20 -5.29
C LEU A 489 6.82 -49.51 -5.22
N ASN A 490 5.91 -49.74 -6.17
CA ASN A 490 5.00 -50.87 -6.11
C ASN A 490 5.73 -52.20 -6.38
N PRO A 491 5.74 -53.16 -5.43
CA PRO A 491 6.45 -54.43 -5.59
C PRO A 491 5.92 -55.28 -6.76
N LYS A 492 4.68 -55.05 -7.23
CA LYS A 492 4.10 -55.77 -8.38
C LYS A 492 4.67 -55.36 -9.75
N ASN A 493 5.37 -54.22 -9.81
CA ASN A 493 5.96 -53.69 -11.05
C ASN A 493 7.42 -54.16 -11.27
N VAL A 494 7.96 -54.97 -10.35
CA VAL A 494 9.27 -55.61 -10.48
C VAL A 494 9.08 -56.93 -11.23
N SER A 495 9.49 -56.99 -12.50
CA SER A 495 9.59 -58.25 -13.22
C SER A 495 10.68 -59.10 -12.58
N VAL A 496 10.28 -60.18 -11.92
CA VAL A 496 11.21 -61.17 -11.34
C VAL A 496 11.94 -61.87 -12.50
N PRO A 497 13.27 -61.78 -12.63
CA PRO A 497 14.00 -62.67 -13.49
C PRO A 497 13.93 -64.06 -12.86
N SER A 498 13.31 -65.01 -13.56
CA SER A 498 13.31 -66.43 -13.17
C SER A 498 14.75 -66.88 -12.91
N SER A 499 15.11 -67.06 -11.64
CA SER A 499 16.42 -67.61 -11.27
C SER A 499 16.36 -69.14 -11.40
N PRO A 500 17.37 -69.79 -12.00
CA PRO A 500 17.38 -71.24 -12.16
C PRO A 500 17.63 -71.90 -10.81
N THR A 501 16.80 -72.90 -10.51
CA THR A 501 16.97 -73.86 -9.42
C THR A 501 18.38 -74.46 -9.46
N THR A 502 19.23 -74.06 -8.53
CA THR A 502 20.48 -74.76 -8.25
C THR A 502 20.31 -75.58 -6.98
N THR A 503 20.31 -76.89 -7.19
CA THR A 503 20.31 -77.94 -6.18
C THR A 503 21.54 -77.82 -5.27
N SER A 504 21.31 -77.80 -3.96
CA SER A 504 22.36 -77.92 -2.93
C SER A 504 23.13 -79.24 -3.06
N PRO A 505 24.46 -79.26 -2.88
CA PRO A 505 25.17 -80.47 -2.51
C PRO A 505 25.34 -80.58 -0.99
N ILE A 506 25.08 -81.79 -0.52
CA ILE A 506 25.34 -82.37 0.79
C ILE A 506 26.84 -82.30 1.13
N GLY A 507 27.17 -82.05 2.41
CA GLY A 507 28.53 -82.21 2.93
C GLY A 507 28.67 -81.86 4.41
N SER A 508 28.42 -82.82 5.29
CA SER A 508 28.92 -82.81 6.67
C SER A 508 30.39 -83.25 6.70
N PRO A 509 31.22 -82.70 7.62
CA PRO A 509 32.33 -83.47 8.17
C PRO A 509 32.13 -83.77 9.65
N LEU A 510 32.45 -85.01 10.01
CA LEU A 510 32.52 -85.56 11.35
C LEU A 510 33.49 -84.77 12.24
N ASN A 511 33.09 -84.58 13.50
CA ASN A 511 33.97 -84.24 14.61
C ASN A 511 34.95 -85.38 14.89
N SER A 512 36.24 -85.05 14.92
CA SER A 512 37.29 -85.86 15.56
C SER A 512 38.07 -84.96 16.51
N HIS A 513 37.93 -85.19 17.81
CA HIS A 513 38.98 -85.00 18.83
C HIS A 513 38.40 -85.24 20.22
N SER A 514 38.88 -86.29 20.89
CA SER A 514 39.15 -86.27 22.34
C SER A 514 40.04 -87.46 22.68
N GLY A 515 41.35 -87.23 22.65
CA GLY A 515 42.29 -87.99 23.45
C GLY A 515 42.43 -87.31 24.81
N ILE A 516 42.29 -88.08 25.89
CA ILE A 516 42.72 -87.73 27.25
C ILE A 516 43.56 -88.92 27.75
N SER A 517 44.67 -88.56 28.38
CA SER A 517 45.74 -89.37 28.96
C SER A 517 45.29 -90.51 29.88
N MET A 518 45.93 -91.68 29.75
CA MET A 518 46.92 -92.19 30.71
C MET A 518 47.79 -93.26 30.06
#